data_AF-A0A377KAB3-F1
#
_entry.id   AF-A0A377KAB3-F1
#
_cell.length_a   1.000
_cell.length_b   1.000
_cell.length_c   1.000
_cell.angle_alpha   90.00
_cell.angle_beta   90.00
_cell.angle_gamma   90.00
#
_symmetry.space_group_name_H-M   'P 1'
#
loop_
_entity.id
_entity.type
_entity.pdbx_description
1 polymer ?
#
loop_
_entity_poly.entity_id
_entity_poly.type
_entity_poly.pdbx_seq_one_letter_code
_entity_poly.pdbx_strand_id
1 'polypeptide(L)'
;MEYFGEMLFRSDLCNADVAMGDLLIHEGAPCIAQQHAAKVFNADKTYFVLNGTSSSNKVVLNALLTPGDLVLFDRNNHKSNHHGALLQAGATPVYLETARNPYGFIGGIDAHCFEESYLRELITEVAPQRAKEARPFRLAVIQLGTYDGTIL
;
A
#
# COMPACT_ATOMS: atom_id res chain seq x y z
N MET A 1 13.32 29.14 20.60
CA MET A 1 13.75 29.40 19.20
C MET A 1 15.21 29.04 18.96
N GLU A 2 16.10 29.00 19.96
CA GLU A 2 17.54 28.75 19.73
C GLU A 2 17.88 27.39 19.08
N TYR A 3 17.15 26.32 19.39
CA TYR A 3 17.49 24.99 18.85
C TYR A 3 16.92 24.75 17.43
N PHE A 4 15.64 25.03 17.21
CA PHE A 4 14.95 24.73 15.95
C PHE A 4 14.89 25.91 14.95
N GLY A 5 15.26 27.12 15.39
CA GLY A 5 15.14 28.35 14.60
C GLY A 5 13.71 28.89 14.53
N GLU A 6 13.59 30.19 14.29
CA GLU A 6 12.28 30.88 14.23
C GLU A 6 11.45 30.46 13.01
N MET A 7 12.11 30.24 11.87
CA MET A 7 11.42 29.99 10.59
C MET A 7 10.54 28.74 10.61
N LEU A 8 10.94 27.69 11.36
CA LEU A 8 10.14 26.47 11.50
C LEU A 8 8.74 26.78 12.04
N PHE A 9 8.68 27.60 13.09
CA PHE A 9 7.41 27.98 13.74
C PHE A 9 6.61 28.97 12.91
N ARG A 10 7.26 29.86 12.15
CA ARG A 10 6.57 30.77 11.22
C ARG A 10 5.94 30.05 10.02
N SER A 11 6.46 28.88 9.65
CA SER A 11 5.91 28.05 8.57
C SER A 11 4.86 27.04 9.03
N ASP A 12 4.62 26.93 10.35
CA ASP A 12 3.60 26.05 10.92
C ASP A 12 2.21 26.70 10.79
N LEU A 13 1.66 26.63 9.58
CA LEU A 13 0.39 27.23 9.19
C LEU A 13 -0.74 26.21 9.21
N CYS A 14 -1.98 26.68 9.26
CA CYS A 14 -3.16 25.81 9.23
C CYS A 14 -4.11 26.18 8.08
N ASN A 15 -5.26 25.52 8.03
CA ASN A 15 -6.28 25.73 6.99
C ASN A 15 -6.88 27.16 7.00
N ALA A 16 -6.66 27.96 8.05
CA ALA A 16 -7.08 29.35 8.09
C ALA A 16 -6.25 30.24 7.14
N ASP A 17 -5.04 29.82 6.77
CA ASP A 17 -4.16 30.50 5.83
C ASP A 17 -4.56 30.19 4.38
N VAL A 18 -5.76 30.64 3.98
CA VAL A 18 -6.40 30.31 2.68
C VAL A 18 -5.56 30.61 1.45
N ALA A 19 -4.56 31.50 1.56
CA ALA A 19 -3.61 31.78 0.48
C ALA A 19 -2.80 30.53 0.06
N MET A 20 -2.64 29.56 0.96
CA MET A 20 -1.96 28.30 0.67
C MET A 20 -2.87 27.26 -0.01
N GLY A 21 -4.19 27.45 0.03
CA GLY A 21 -5.17 26.46 -0.43
C GLY A 21 -5.51 25.42 0.62
N ASP A 22 -5.91 24.23 0.18
CA ASP A 22 -6.42 23.15 1.05
C ASP A 22 -5.76 21.81 0.70
N LEU A 23 -5.12 21.18 1.70
CA LEU A 23 -4.43 19.91 1.54
C LEU A 23 -5.39 18.72 1.42
N LEU A 24 -6.53 18.76 2.12
CA LEU A 24 -7.50 17.66 2.25
C LEU A 24 -8.33 17.49 0.98
N ILE A 25 -8.81 18.60 0.42
CA ILE A 25 -9.61 18.60 -0.82
C ILE A 25 -8.78 18.92 -2.08
N HIS A 26 -7.48 19.12 -1.91
CA HIS A 26 -6.50 19.31 -2.99
C HIS A 26 -6.77 20.58 -3.82
N GLU A 27 -6.67 21.73 -3.18
CA GLU A 27 -6.76 23.05 -3.82
C GLU A 27 -5.48 23.87 -3.59
N GLY A 28 -5.23 24.85 -4.46
CA GLY A 28 -4.09 25.77 -4.32
C GLY A 28 -2.71 25.09 -4.38
N ALA A 29 -1.80 25.50 -3.50
CA ALA A 29 -0.41 25.07 -3.53
C ALA A 29 -0.21 23.56 -3.35
N PRO A 30 -0.91 22.86 -2.42
CA PRO A 30 -0.87 21.41 -2.32
C PRO A 30 -1.20 20.67 -3.62
N CYS A 31 -2.25 21.10 -4.32
CA CYS A 31 -2.70 20.47 -5.57
C CYS A 31 -1.63 20.61 -6.67
N ILE A 32 -1.07 21.82 -6.81
CA ILE A 32 0.00 22.09 -7.78
C ILE A 32 1.22 21.20 -7.49
N ALA A 33 1.61 21.08 -6.22
CA ALA A 33 2.73 20.23 -5.81
C ALA A 33 2.46 18.74 -6.10
N GLN A 34 1.24 18.26 -5.83
CA GLN A 34 0.83 16.89 -6.14
C GLN A 34 0.82 16.61 -7.65
N GLN A 35 0.31 17.53 -8.47
CA GLN A 35 0.33 17.41 -9.93
C GLN A 35 1.74 17.43 -10.50
N HIS A 36 2.64 18.24 -9.92
CA HIS A 36 4.05 18.21 -10.29
C HIS A 36 4.69 16.86 -9.94
N ALA A 37 4.47 16.35 -8.73
CA ALA A 37 4.96 15.04 -8.32
C ALA A 37 4.44 13.92 -9.23
N ALA A 38 3.17 13.94 -9.62
CA ALA A 38 2.59 12.98 -10.56
C ALA A 38 3.34 12.95 -11.90
N LYS A 39 3.75 14.13 -12.43
CA LYS A 39 4.57 14.20 -13.64
C LYS A 39 5.97 13.64 -13.43
N VAL A 40 6.63 13.96 -12.30
CA VAL A 40 7.99 13.48 -12.00
C VAL A 40 8.03 11.96 -11.87
N PHE A 41 7.05 11.37 -11.18
CA PHE A 41 6.98 9.92 -10.95
C PHE A 41 6.20 9.16 -12.04
N ASN A 42 5.80 9.85 -13.12
CA ASN A 42 5.05 9.27 -14.24
C ASN A 42 3.77 8.51 -13.79
N ALA A 43 2.96 9.15 -12.94
CA ALA A 43 1.70 8.63 -12.42
C ALA A 43 0.53 9.51 -12.87
N ASP A 44 -0.68 8.95 -12.95
CA ASP A 44 -1.90 9.71 -13.25
C ASP A 44 -2.21 10.75 -12.16
N LYS A 45 -2.03 10.34 -10.88
CA LYS A 45 -2.22 11.19 -9.70
C LYS A 45 -1.22 10.81 -8.61
N THR A 46 -0.87 11.79 -7.77
CA THR A 46 -0.07 11.57 -6.56
C THR A 46 -0.79 12.20 -5.37
N TYR A 47 -0.88 11.45 -4.27
CA TYR A 47 -1.47 11.91 -3.01
C TYR A 47 -0.37 12.05 -1.96
N PHE A 48 -0.35 13.19 -1.28
CA PHE A 48 0.60 13.41 -0.18
C PHE A 48 0.02 12.89 1.12
N VAL A 49 0.75 11.99 1.78
CA VAL A 49 0.37 11.40 3.07
C VAL A 49 1.43 11.76 4.09
N LEU A 50 1.03 12.51 5.11
CA LEU A 50 1.96 13.08 6.10
C LEU A 50 2.24 12.16 7.29
N ASN A 51 1.62 10.97 7.34
CA ASN A 51 1.75 10.03 8.47
C ASN A 51 2.39 8.69 8.03
N GLY A 52 3.36 8.80 7.12
CA GLY A 52 4.16 7.69 6.58
C GLY A 52 3.39 6.66 5.74
N THR A 53 4.15 5.77 5.10
CA THR A 53 3.59 4.69 4.24
C THR A 53 2.64 3.77 4.98
N SER A 54 2.78 3.63 6.31
CA SER A 54 1.82 2.89 7.13
C SER A 54 0.40 3.43 7.02
N SER A 55 0.22 4.74 6.86
CA SER A 55 -1.08 5.37 6.64
C SER A 55 -1.47 5.31 5.17
N SER A 56 -0.52 5.50 4.25
CA SER A 56 -0.76 5.36 2.80
C SER A 56 -1.32 3.99 2.44
N ASN A 57 -0.76 2.92 3.01
CA ASN A 57 -1.25 1.57 2.84
C ASN A 57 -2.71 1.45 3.29
N LYS A 58 -3.07 2.00 4.45
CA LYS A 58 -4.46 1.95 4.93
C LYS A 58 -5.40 2.74 4.04
N VAL A 59 -4.98 3.88 3.47
CA VAL A 59 -5.78 4.65 2.50
C VAL A 59 -6.09 3.78 1.29
N VAL A 60 -5.08 3.15 0.68
CA VAL A 60 -5.28 2.28 -0.50
C VAL A 60 -6.15 1.07 -0.17
N LEU A 61 -5.84 0.38 0.93
CA LEU A 61 -6.51 -0.86 1.30
C LEU A 61 -7.99 -0.61 1.63
N ASN A 62 -8.32 0.40 2.44
CA ASN A 62 -9.70 0.72 2.80
C ASN A 62 -10.48 1.38 1.64
N ALA A 63 -9.81 1.97 0.65
CA ALA A 63 -10.48 2.50 -0.54
C ALA A 63 -10.90 1.38 -1.52
N LEU A 64 -10.17 0.26 -1.55
CA LEU A 64 -10.36 -0.79 -2.56
C LEU A 64 -11.05 -2.03 -2.02
N LEU A 65 -10.78 -2.42 -0.77
CA LEU A 65 -11.25 -3.67 -0.17
C LEU A 65 -12.52 -3.47 0.67
N THR A 66 -13.35 -4.48 0.66
CA THR A 66 -14.54 -4.62 1.50
C THR A 66 -14.53 -5.97 2.23
N PRO A 67 -15.33 -6.15 3.31
CA PRO A 67 -15.36 -7.40 4.05
C PRO A 67 -15.68 -8.60 3.16
N GLY A 68 -14.83 -9.63 3.20
CA GLY A 68 -14.96 -10.85 2.40
C GLY A 68 -14.31 -10.79 1.00
N ASP A 69 -13.75 -9.65 0.60
CA ASP A 69 -12.92 -9.59 -0.61
C ASP A 69 -11.68 -10.48 -0.46
N LEU A 70 -11.31 -11.19 -1.53
CA LEU A 70 -10.03 -11.88 -1.58
C LEU A 70 -8.92 -10.87 -1.91
N VAL A 71 -7.85 -10.91 -1.12
CA VAL A 71 -6.62 -10.15 -1.37
C VAL A 71 -5.46 -11.12 -1.58
N LEU A 72 -4.77 -11.01 -2.72
CA LEU A 72 -3.55 -11.77 -2.98
C LEU A 72 -2.41 -11.13 -2.19
N PHE A 73 -1.79 -11.89 -1.28
CA PHE A 73 -1.07 -11.31 -0.16
C PHE A 73 0.34 -11.91 -0.02
N ASP A 74 1.35 -11.11 -0.36
CA ASP A 74 2.75 -11.46 -0.08
C ASP A 74 2.96 -11.71 1.42
N ARG A 75 3.56 -12.86 1.77
CA ARG A 75 3.81 -13.23 3.18
C ARG A 75 4.84 -12.33 3.87
N ASN A 76 5.66 -11.59 3.11
CA ASN A 76 6.62 -10.61 3.63
C ASN A 76 6.00 -9.26 4.01
N ASN A 77 4.73 -9.04 3.65
CA ASN A 77 4.07 -7.75 3.79
C ASN A 77 4.27 -7.09 5.17
N HIS A 78 4.54 -5.79 5.16
CA HIS A 78 4.68 -5.02 6.38
C HIS A 78 3.39 -5.04 7.23
N LYS A 79 3.51 -4.96 8.56
CA LYS A 79 2.38 -5.01 9.52
C LYS A 79 1.21 -4.08 9.16
N SER A 80 1.48 -2.93 8.54
CA SER A 80 0.43 -2.00 8.12
C SER A 80 -0.53 -2.58 7.09
N ASN A 81 -0.06 -3.48 6.23
CA ASN A 81 -0.90 -4.14 5.23
C ASN A 81 -1.84 -5.15 5.90
N HIS A 82 -1.34 -5.88 6.90
CA HIS A 82 -2.19 -6.74 7.73
C HIS A 82 -3.28 -5.94 8.46
N HIS A 83 -2.89 -4.80 9.06
CA HIS A 83 -3.86 -3.94 9.75
C HIS A 83 -4.90 -3.35 8.78
N GLY A 84 -4.48 -2.83 7.63
CA GLY A 84 -5.38 -2.20 6.66
C GLY A 84 -6.30 -3.21 5.96
N ALA A 85 -5.74 -4.28 5.40
CA ALA A 85 -6.50 -5.22 4.59
C ALA A 85 -7.33 -6.18 5.44
N LEU A 86 -6.71 -6.80 6.46
CA LEU A 86 -7.33 -7.94 7.15
C LEU A 86 -8.16 -7.47 8.35
N LEU A 87 -7.66 -6.52 9.14
CA LEU A 87 -8.34 -6.05 10.35
C LEU A 87 -9.37 -4.95 10.06
N GLN A 88 -8.98 -3.90 9.31
CA GLN A 88 -9.87 -2.77 9.05
C GLN A 88 -10.86 -3.07 7.93
N ALA A 89 -10.38 -3.50 6.77
CA ALA A 89 -11.24 -3.77 5.61
C ALA A 89 -11.92 -5.15 5.67
N GLY A 90 -11.45 -6.09 6.51
CA GLY A 90 -12.06 -7.41 6.65
C GLY A 90 -11.85 -8.33 5.44
N ALA A 91 -10.81 -8.09 4.64
CA ALA A 91 -10.48 -8.91 3.49
C ALA A 91 -9.90 -10.27 3.91
N THR A 92 -10.13 -11.29 3.09
CA THR A 92 -9.60 -12.65 3.29
C THR A 92 -8.31 -12.81 2.48
N PRO A 93 -7.17 -13.11 3.11
CA PRO A 93 -5.91 -13.23 2.41
C PRO A 93 -5.78 -14.60 1.74
N VAL A 94 -5.21 -14.60 0.54
CA VAL A 94 -4.55 -15.78 -0.05
C VAL A 94 -3.06 -15.48 -0.04
N TYR A 95 -2.31 -16.22 0.77
CA TYR A 95 -0.89 -15.95 0.99
C TYR A 95 -0.02 -16.52 -0.12
N LEU A 96 1.01 -15.77 -0.49
CA LEU A 96 2.11 -16.24 -1.33
C LEU A 96 3.33 -16.51 -0.46
N GLU A 97 3.84 -17.74 -0.49
CA GLU A 97 5.09 -18.10 0.17
C GLU A 97 6.29 -17.35 -0.41
N THR A 98 7.31 -17.20 0.43
CA THR A 98 8.50 -16.43 0.12
C THR A 98 9.75 -17.17 0.55
N ALA A 99 10.81 -16.99 -0.23
CA ALA A 99 12.08 -17.63 0.04
C ALA A 99 12.73 -17.08 1.32
N ARG A 100 13.46 -17.97 2.01
CA ARG A 100 14.40 -17.65 3.07
C ARG A 100 15.67 -18.43 2.84
N ASN A 101 16.82 -17.77 2.97
CA ASN A 101 18.12 -18.45 2.90
C ASN A 101 18.60 -18.87 4.32
N PRO A 102 19.71 -19.62 4.46
CA PRO A 102 20.24 -20.01 5.76
C PRO A 102 20.65 -18.86 6.69
N TYR A 103 20.81 -17.64 6.17
CA TYR A 103 21.06 -16.42 6.95
C TYR A 103 19.77 -15.78 7.49
N GLY A 104 18.60 -16.31 7.10
CA GLY A 104 17.30 -15.75 7.45
C GLY A 104 16.90 -14.54 6.59
N PHE A 105 17.63 -14.24 5.52
CA PHE A 105 17.30 -13.10 4.66
C PHE A 105 15.94 -13.27 4.00
N ILE A 106 15.20 -12.17 3.97
CA ILE A 106 13.89 -12.03 3.36
C ILE A 106 14.07 -12.02 1.84
N GLY A 107 13.87 -13.17 1.21
CA GLY A 107 13.83 -13.33 -0.24
C GLY A 107 12.48 -12.93 -0.83
N GLY A 108 12.39 -12.99 -2.16
CA GLY A 108 11.18 -12.71 -2.93
C GLY A 108 10.14 -13.84 -2.84
N ILE A 109 9.05 -13.64 -3.57
CA ILE A 109 8.00 -14.65 -3.78
C ILE A 109 8.55 -15.74 -4.70
N ASP A 110 8.27 -17.01 -4.39
CA ASP A 110 8.70 -18.14 -5.23
C ASP A 110 8.03 -18.10 -6.61
N ALA A 111 8.75 -18.45 -7.67
CA ALA A 111 8.28 -18.26 -9.04
C ALA A 111 6.94 -18.97 -9.35
N HIS A 112 6.72 -20.16 -8.78
CA HIS A 112 5.50 -20.93 -8.98
C HIS A 112 4.25 -20.26 -8.38
N CYS A 113 4.43 -19.34 -7.42
CA CYS A 113 3.34 -18.53 -6.85
C CYS A 113 2.66 -17.61 -7.87
N PHE A 114 3.29 -17.39 -9.04
CA PHE A 114 2.73 -16.60 -10.13
C PHE A 114 2.02 -17.46 -11.20
N GLU A 115 1.92 -18.77 -11.01
CA GLU A 115 1.19 -19.67 -11.90
C GLU A 115 -0.32 -19.62 -11.58
N GLU A 116 -1.16 -19.41 -12.61
CA GLU A 116 -2.61 -19.29 -12.39
C GLU A 116 -3.21 -20.56 -11.79
N SER A 117 -2.77 -21.75 -12.23
CA SER A 117 -3.22 -23.03 -11.66
C SER A 117 -2.99 -23.09 -10.15
N TYR A 118 -1.80 -22.70 -9.70
CA TYR A 118 -1.46 -22.69 -8.29
C TYR A 118 -2.30 -21.69 -7.49
N LEU A 119 -2.46 -20.46 -7.99
CA LEU A 119 -3.33 -19.46 -7.35
C LEU A 119 -4.78 -19.96 -7.21
N ARG A 120 -5.29 -20.71 -8.20
CA ARG A 120 -6.65 -21.28 -8.18
C ARG A 120 -6.78 -22.41 -7.17
N GLU A 121 -5.74 -23.20 -6.96
CA GLU A 121 -5.69 -24.21 -5.91
C GLU A 121 -5.76 -23.54 -4.53
N LEU A 122 -4.94 -22.52 -4.28
CA LEU A 122 -4.98 -21.76 -3.03
C LEU A 122 -6.34 -21.08 -2.78
N ILE A 123 -6.97 -20.53 -3.82
CA ILE A 123 -8.34 -19.98 -3.69
C ILE A 123 -9.33 -21.09 -3.35
N THR A 124 -9.17 -22.30 -3.88
CA THR A 124 -10.08 -23.41 -3.63
C THR A 124 -10.12 -23.80 -2.16
N GLU A 125 -8.99 -23.69 -1.46
CA GLU A 125 -8.90 -23.96 -0.02
C GLU A 125 -9.60 -22.92 0.86
N VAL A 126 -9.58 -21.65 0.44
CA VAL A 126 -10.04 -20.51 1.25
C VAL A 126 -11.46 -20.06 0.88
N ALA A 127 -11.79 -20.08 -0.41
CA ALA A 127 -13.05 -19.58 -0.98
C ALA A 127 -13.41 -20.33 -2.27
N PRO A 128 -13.78 -21.62 -2.20
CA PRO A 128 -14.01 -22.48 -3.38
C PRO A 128 -15.05 -21.93 -4.34
N GLN A 129 -16.06 -21.23 -3.82
CA GLN A 129 -17.10 -20.55 -4.62
C GLN A 129 -16.54 -19.48 -5.56
N ARG A 130 -15.36 -18.92 -5.26
CA ARG A 130 -14.71 -17.85 -6.04
C ARG A 130 -13.63 -18.37 -6.99
N ALA A 131 -13.27 -19.65 -6.91
CA ALA A 131 -12.14 -20.22 -7.66
C ALA A 131 -12.28 -20.07 -9.17
N LYS A 132 -13.50 -20.01 -9.71
CA LYS A 132 -13.78 -19.87 -11.15
C LYS A 132 -14.03 -18.44 -11.61
N GLU A 133 -13.97 -17.44 -10.73
CA GLU A 133 -14.13 -16.03 -11.11
C GLU A 133 -13.01 -15.59 -12.05
N ALA A 134 -13.32 -14.81 -13.09
CA ALA A 134 -12.29 -14.31 -14.01
C ALA A 134 -11.19 -13.50 -13.29
N ARG A 135 -11.57 -12.74 -12.25
CA ARG A 135 -10.67 -12.00 -11.36
C ARG A 135 -11.09 -12.20 -9.91
N PRO A 136 -10.59 -13.24 -9.24
CA PRO A 136 -11.02 -13.59 -7.89
C PRO A 136 -10.50 -12.61 -6.84
N PHE A 137 -9.35 -11.99 -7.09
CA PHE A 137 -8.73 -11.03 -6.17
C PHE A 137 -9.18 -9.60 -6.47
N ARG A 138 -9.59 -8.88 -5.41
CA ARG A 138 -9.90 -7.45 -5.51
C ARG A 138 -8.63 -6.60 -5.56
N LEU A 139 -7.59 -7.02 -4.84
CA LEU A 139 -6.29 -6.36 -4.78
C LEU A 139 -5.18 -7.41 -4.62
N ALA A 140 -4.01 -7.13 -5.17
CA ALA A 140 -2.77 -7.84 -4.86
C ALA A 140 -1.81 -6.88 -4.14
N VAL A 141 -1.22 -7.32 -3.03
CA VAL A 141 -0.25 -6.52 -2.26
C VAL A 141 1.08 -7.27 -2.23
N ILE A 142 2.03 -6.78 -3.02
CA ILE A 142 3.36 -7.37 -3.21
C ILE A 142 4.42 -6.40 -2.72
N GLN A 143 5.40 -6.89 -1.96
CA GLN A 143 6.53 -6.08 -1.53
C GLN A 143 7.59 -6.05 -2.63
N LEU A 144 7.61 -4.96 -3.42
CA LEU A 144 8.52 -4.77 -4.55
C LEU A 144 10.01 -4.98 -4.19
N GLY A 145 10.41 -4.46 -3.03
CA GLY A 145 11.77 -4.61 -2.50
C GLY A 145 11.72 -5.09 -1.05
N THR A 146 12.39 -6.21 -0.76
CA THR A 146 12.52 -6.72 0.59
C THR A 146 13.57 -5.93 1.38
N TYR A 147 13.53 -6.01 2.70
CA TYR A 147 14.46 -5.30 3.57
C TYR A 147 15.92 -5.71 3.31
N ASP A 148 16.15 -6.98 2.97
CA ASP A 148 17.48 -7.55 2.75
C ASP A 148 17.97 -7.43 1.30
N GLY A 149 17.35 -6.54 0.50
CA GLY A 149 17.85 -6.16 -0.81
C GLY A 149 17.44 -7.08 -1.96
N THR A 150 16.40 -7.91 -1.79
CA THR A 150 15.80 -8.63 -2.92
C THR A 150 14.78 -7.73 -3.61
N ILE A 151 14.99 -7.44 -4.90
CA ILE A 151 14.09 -6.63 -5.72
C ILE A 151 13.47 -7.55 -6.77
N LEU A 152 12.14 -7.52 -6.89
CA LEU A 152 11.36 -8.27 -7.88
C LEU A 152 11.30 -7.54 -9.23
#